data_AF-A0A519T629-F1
#
_entry.id   AF-A0A519T629-F1
#
_cell.length_a   1.000
_cell.length_b   1.000
_cell.length_c   1.000
_cell.angle_alpha   90.00
_cell.angle_beta   90.00
_cell.angle_gamma   90.00
#
_symmetry.space_group_name_H-M   'P 1'
#
loop_
_entity.id
_entity.type
_entity.pdbx_description
1 polymer ?
#
loop_
_entity_poly.entity_id
_entity_poly.type
_entity_poly.pdbx_seq_one_letter_code
_entity_poly.pdbx_strand_id
1 'polypeptide(L)'
;MLLDTNLVIRYIRQGALVPADTVISVIVAAELEAFALKLDWGYQKVYVMRTILERFKPIGISEELIPDYAFLDAYSQGKLKDLPLPPGLSARNMGKNDLWIAATALYFDVELHTSDNDFDHLGPASVRVVKA
;
A
#
# COMPACT_ATOMS: atom_id res chain seq x y z
N MET A 1 -4.40 10.76 0.59
CA MET A 1 -3.30 9.89 0.12
C MET A 1 -3.36 8.52 0.78
N LEU A 2 -2.89 7.44 0.15
CA LEU A 2 -2.71 6.13 0.78
C LEU A 2 -1.22 5.88 1.04
N LEU A 3 -0.85 5.50 2.26
CA LEU A 3 0.54 5.17 2.62
C LEU A 3 0.76 3.66 2.57
N ASP A 4 1.88 3.23 2.01
CA ASP A 4 2.34 1.85 2.18
C ASP A 4 2.81 1.57 3.62
N THR A 5 3.03 0.29 3.93
CA THR A 5 3.44 -0.15 5.27
C THR A 5 4.78 0.44 5.69
N ASN A 6 5.74 0.54 4.75
CA ASN A 6 7.09 1.03 5.04
C ASN A 6 7.08 2.51 5.47
N LEU A 7 6.28 3.35 4.82
CA LEU A 7 6.13 4.74 5.21
C LEU A 7 5.47 4.88 6.58
N VAL A 8 4.42 4.11 6.88
CA VAL A 8 3.79 4.18 8.22
C VAL A 8 4.77 3.76 9.31
N ILE A 9 5.56 2.70 9.08
CA ILE A 9 6.66 2.30 10.00
C ILE A 9 7.65 3.45 10.20
N ARG A 10 8.00 4.17 9.14
CA ARG A 10 8.92 5.32 9.21
C ARG A 10 8.34 6.43 10.09
N TYR A 11 7.06 6.80 9.92
CA TYR A 11 6.38 7.76 10.79
C TYR A 11 6.43 7.35 12.27
N ILE A 12 6.12 6.08 12.56
CA ILE A 12 6.17 5.53 13.92
C ILE A 12 7.58 5.64 14.51
N ARG A 13 8.60 5.24 13.75
CA ARG A 13 10.01 5.28 14.20
C ARG A 13 10.51 6.70 14.47
N GLN A 14 10.05 7.66 13.69
CA GLN A 14 10.43 9.06 13.83
C GLN A 14 9.61 9.81 14.88
N GLY A 15 8.52 9.21 15.39
CA GLY A 15 7.56 9.92 16.24
C GLY A 15 6.89 11.09 15.52
N ALA A 16 6.83 11.03 14.19
CA ALA A 16 6.31 12.10 13.35
C ALA A 16 4.78 11.96 13.18
N LEU A 17 4.12 13.08 12.91
CA LEU A 17 2.68 13.09 12.65
C LEU A 17 2.41 12.57 11.23
N VAL A 18 1.49 11.59 11.14
CA VAL A 18 0.92 11.14 9.86
C VAL A 18 0.03 12.25 9.30
N PRO A 19 0.10 12.56 7.99
CA PRO A 19 -0.76 13.56 7.33
C PRO A 19 -2.25 13.32 7.59
N ALA A 20 -3.03 14.40 7.73
CA ALA A 20 -4.41 14.31 8.19
C ALA A 20 -5.37 13.68 7.16
N ASP A 21 -5.04 13.74 5.87
CA ASP A 21 -5.78 13.18 4.74
C ASP A 21 -5.28 11.77 4.34
N THR A 22 -4.51 11.13 5.22
CA THR A 22 -4.05 9.75 5.02
C THR A 22 -5.21 8.76 5.13
N VAL A 23 -5.25 7.84 4.16
CA VAL A 23 -6.04 6.62 4.14
C VAL A 23 -5.11 5.45 4.48
N ILE A 24 -5.56 4.57 5.36
CA ILE A 24 -4.85 3.34 5.72
C ILE A 24 -5.69 2.16 5.24
N SER A 25 -5.08 1.24 4.48
CA SER A 25 -5.71 -0.05 4.16
C SER A 25 -5.61 -0.99 5.37
N VAL A 26 -6.62 -1.85 5.56
CA VAL A 26 -6.55 -2.93 6.57
C VAL A 26 -5.34 -3.83 6.36
N ILE A 27 -4.83 -3.95 5.13
CA ILE A 27 -3.61 -4.70 4.82
C ILE A 27 -2.40 -4.06 5.48
N VAL A 28 -2.24 -2.74 5.37
CA VAL A 28 -1.17 -1.99 6.04
C VAL A 28 -1.27 -2.16 7.56
N ALA A 29 -2.48 -2.05 8.11
CA ALA A 29 -2.71 -2.26 9.54
C ALA A 29 -2.30 -3.68 9.99
N ALA A 30 -2.66 -4.71 9.22
CA ALA A 30 -2.30 -6.09 9.50
C ALA A 30 -0.78 -6.33 9.40
N GLU A 31 -0.11 -5.73 8.42
CA GLU A 31 1.35 -5.82 8.30
C GLU A 31 2.07 -5.11 9.44
N LEU A 32 1.57 -3.95 9.90
CA LEU A 32 2.09 -3.24 11.06
C LEU A 32 2.01 -4.07 12.33
N GLU A 33 0.84 -4.65 12.62
CA GLU A 33 0.65 -5.53 13.78
C GLU A 33 1.57 -6.75 13.69
N ALA A 34 1.65 -7.41 12.52
CA ALA A 34 2.56 -8.53 12.31
C ALA A 34 4.03 -8.13 12.49
N PHE A 35 4.43 -6.95 12.03
CA PHE A 35 5.78 -6.43 12.16
C PHE A 35 6.12 -6.11 13.62
N ALA A 36 5.18 -5.51 14.36
CA ALA A 36 5.32 -5.22 15.78
C ALA A 36 5.54 -6.51 16.60
N LEU A 37 4.78 -7.57 16.29
CA LEU A 37 4.92 -8.89 16.92
C LEU A 37 6.27 -9.55 16.58
N LYS A 38 6.67 -9.56 15.31
CA LYS A 38 7.92 -10.20 14.85
C LYS A 38 9.17 -9.54 15.43
N LEU A 39 9.14 -8.22 15.64
CA LEU A 39 10.28 -7.45 16.12
C LEU A 39 10.22 -7.10 17.61
N ASP A 40 9.28 -7.69 18.35
CA ASP A 40 9.08 -7.45 19.78
C ASP A 40 9.06 -5.95 20.12
N TRP A 41 8.19 -5.21 19.43
CA TRP A 41 8.06 -3.78 19.69
C TRP A 41 7.60 -3.53 21.12
N GLY A 42 8.42 -2.78 21.86
CA GLY A 42 8.06 -2.33 23.21
C GLY A 42 6.81 -1.44 23.24
N TYR A 43 6.22 -1.34 24.43
CA TYR A 43 4.93 -0.68 24.69
C TYR A 43 4.78 0.70 24.03
N GLN A 44 5.82 1.53 24.04
CA GLN A 44 5.78 2.86 23.44
C GLN A 44 5.49 2.85 21.93
N LYS A 45 6.16 1.98 21.16
CA LYS A 45 5.94 1.88 19.71
C LYS A 45 4.57 1.29 19.38
N VAL A 46 4.15 0.28 20.13
CA VAL A 46 2.82 -0.33 20.00
C VAL A 46 1.73 0.68 20.30
N TYR A 47 1.90 1.50 21.34
CA TYR A 47 0.96 2.56 21.68
C TYR A 47 0.80 3.57 20.53
N VAL A 48 1.93 4.10 20.00
CA VAL A 48 1.90 5.04 18.87
C VAL A 48 1.22 4.41 17.64
N MET A 49 1.56 3.17 17.30
CA MET A 49 0.94 2.44 16.20
C MET A 49 -0.58 2.35 16.38
N ARG A 50 -1.06 1.95 17.57
CA ARG A 50 -2.50 1.84 17.85
C ARG A 50 -3.19 3.20 17.79
N THR A 51 -2.59 4.25 18.31
CA THR A 51 -3.14 5.62 18.19
C THR A 51 -3.27 6.06 16.74
N ILE A 52 -2.32 5.71 15.87
CA ILE A 52 -2.42 5.96 14.42
C ILE A 52 -3.62 5.18 13.84
N LEU A 53 -3.74 3.88 14.12
CA LEU A 53 -4.83 3.04 13.58
C LEU A 53 -6.22 3.44 14.12
N GLU A 54 -6.30 3.94 15.35
CA GLU A 54 -7.54 4.47 15.93
C GLU A 54 -7.96 5.79 15.27
N ARG A 55 -6.99 6.66 14.97
CA ARG A 55 -7.21 7.95 14.32
C ARG A 55 -7.56 7.77 12.82
N PHE A 56 -6.81 6.92 12.14
CA PHE A 56 -6.95 6.63 10.72
C PHE A 56 -7.55 5.24 10.55
N LYS A 57 -8.87 5.15 10.73
CA LYS A 57 -9.59 3.87 10.71
C LYS A 57 -9.25 3.09 9.43
N PRO A 58 -8.67 1.89 9.54
CA PRO A 58 -8.29 1.13 8.37
C PRO A 58 -9.51 0.75 7.53
N ILE A 59 -9.41 0.95 6.22
CA ILE A 59 -10.45 0.57 5.26
C ILE A 59 -10.32 -0.93 4.96
N GLY A 60 -11.42 -1.66 5.13
CA GLY A 60 -11.48 -3.09 4.86
C GLY A 60 -11.38 -3.44 3.38
N ILE A 61 -11.06 -4.69 3.07
CA ILE A 61 -11.25 -5.25 1.73
C ILE A 61 -12.74 -5.55 1.55
N SER A 62 -13.25 -5.23 0.37
CA SER A 62 -14.61 -5.52 -0.07
C SER A 62 -14.58 -6.14 -1.47
N GLU A 63 -15.71 -6.70 -1.92
CA GLU A 63 -15.80 -7.37 -3.23
C GLU A 63 -15.54 -6.40 -4.38
N GLU A 64 -15.83 -5.12 -4.19
CA GLU A 64 -15.63 -4.04 -5.16
C GLU A 64 -14.16 -3.81 -5.51
N LEU A 65 -13.21 -4.23 -4.66
CA LEU A 65 -11.77 -4.12 -4.90
C LEU A 65 -11.20 -5.29 -5.72
N ILE A 66 -11.97 -6.38 -5.90
CA ILE A 66 -11.51 -7.59 -6.60
C ILE A 66 -11.14 -7.31 -8.07
N PRO A 67 -11.93 -6.53 -8.84
CA PRO A 67 -11.58 -6.20 -10.22
C PRO A 67 -10.25 -5.44 -10.32
N ASP A 68 -10.04 -4.42 -9.46
CA ASP A 68 -8.80 -3.64 -9.42
C ASP A 68 -7.60 -4.51 -9.07
N TYR A 69 -7.74 -5.40 -8.08
CA TYR A 69 -6.69 -6.35 -7.72
C TYR A 69 -6.33 -7.27 -8.90
N ALA A 70 -7.34 -7.88 -9.54
CA ALA A 70 -7.12 -8.83 -10.64
C ALA A 70 -6.49 -8.14 -11.86
N PHE A 71 -6.94 -6.91 -12.15
CA PHE A 71 -6.38 -6.06 -13.19
C PHE A 71 -4.89 -5.76 -12.92
N LEU A 72 -4.56 -5.31 -11.71
CA LEU A 72 -3.17 -4.96 -11.34
C LEU A 72 -2.24 -6.18 -11.31
N ASP A 73 -2.71 -7.35 -10.87
CA ASP A 73 -1.92 -8.60 -10.92
C ASP A 73 -1.65 -8.99 -12.37
N ALA A 74 -2.67 -9.02 -13.23
CA ALA A 74 -2.52 -9.36 -14.64
C ALA A 74 -1.62 -8.37 -15.40
N TYR A 75 -1.78 -7.07 -15.14
CA TYR A 75 -0.94 -6.02 -15.71
C TYR A 75 0.52 -6.16 -15.23
N SER A 76 0.75 -6.32 -13.93
CA SER A 76 2.11 -6.51 -13.36
C SER A 76 2.81 -7.72 -13.94
N GLN A 77 2.07 -8.78 -14.26
CA GLN A 77 2.59 -9.98 -14.92
C GLN A 77 2.84 -9.81 -16.42
N GLY A 78 2.51 -8.67 -17.02
CA GLY A 78 2.56 -8.44 -18.46
C GLY A 78 1.63 -9.35 -19.25
N LYS A 79 0.55 -9.84 -18.61
CA LYS A 79 -0.40 -10.80 -19.19
C LYS A 79 -1.71 -10.15 -19.65
N LEU A 80 -1.84 -8.84 -19.46
CA LEU A 80 -3.00 -8.09 -19.90
C LEU A 80 -2.88 -7.74 -21.40
N LYS A 81 -3.71 -8.37 -22.23
CA LYS A 81 -3.61 -8.26 -23.70
C LYS A 81 -3.91 -6.86 -24.21
N ASP A 82 -4.92 -6.22 -23.62
CA ASP A 82 -5.42 -4.91 -24.08
C ASP A 82 -4.59 -3.74 -23.54
N LEU A 83 -3.72 -4.00 -22.56
CA LEU A 83 -2.80 -3.04 -21.97
C LEU A 83 -1.46 -3.72 -21.67
N PRO A 84 -0.63 -3.96 -22.70
CA PRO A 84 0.68 -4.56 -22.51
C PRO A 84 1.61 -3.61 -21.75
N LEU A 85 2.64 -4.17 -21.11
CA LEU A 85 3.67 -3.37 -20.46
C LEU A 85 4.39 -2.48 -21.50
N PRO A 86 4.59 -1.18 -21.19
CA PRO A 86 5.37 -0.29 -22.03
C PRO A 86 6.79 -0.79 -22.30
N PRO A 87 7.42 -0.40 -23.43
CA PRO A 87 8.81 -0.71 -23.71
C PRO A 87 9.73 -0.26 -22.56
N GLY A 88 10.63 -1.16 -22.14
CA GLY A 88 11.55 -0.91 -21.03
C GLY A 88 11.02 -1.32 -19.65
N LEU A 89 9.75 -1.69 -19.52
CA LEU A 89 9.20 -2.34 -18.33
C LEU A 89 9.17 -3.86 -18.51
N SER A 90 9.50 -4.58 -17.44
CA SER A 90 9.45 -6.04 -17.37
C SER A 90 8.31 -6.49 -16.47
N ALA A 91 7.79 -7.70 -16.72
CA ALA A 91 6.86 -8.35 -15.80
C ALA A 91 7.47 -8.45 -14.40
N ARG A 92 6.65 -8.21 -13.37
CA ARG A 92 7.04 -8.19 -11.97
C ARG A 92 6.09 -9.05 -11.15
N ASN A 93 6.67 -9.87 -10.29
CA ASN A 93 5.93 -10.55 -9.24
C ASN A 93 5.78 -9.58 -8.07
N MET A 94 4.58 -9.05 -7.87
CA MET A 94 4.28 -8.20 -6.72
C MET A 94 3.86 -9.04 -5.52
N GLY A 95 4.17 -8.55 -4.31
CA GLY A 95 3.61 -9.09 -3.09
C GLY A 95 2.09 -9.04 -3.11
N LYS A 96 1.45 -10.06 -2.53
CA LYS A 96 -0.03 -10.11 -2.51
C LYS A 96 -0.62 -9.00 -1.66
N ASN A 97 0.09 -8.57 -0.63
CA ASN A 97 -0.28 -7.40 0.18
C ASN A 97 -0.12 -6.11 -0.62
N ASP A 98 1.00 -5.95 -1.34
CA ASP A 98 1.24 -4.78 -2.20
C ASP A 98 0.18 -4.62 -3.28
N LEU A 99 -0.27 -5.73 -3.88
CA LEU A 99 -1.37 -5.71 -4.85
C LEU A 99 -2.67 -5.21 -4.23
N TRP A 100 -3.02 -5.65 -3.02
CA TRP A 100 -4.21 -5.14 -2.33
C TRP A 100 -4.07 -3.66 -1.95
N ILE A 101 -2.88 -3.23 -1.55
CA ILE A 101 -2.59 -1.82 -1.24
C ILE A 101 -2.76 -0.95 -2.49
N ALA A 102 -2.18 -1.38 -3.62
CA ALA A 102 -2.30 -0.69 -4.90
C ALA A 102 -3.73 -0.69 -5.44
N ALA A 103 -4.45 -1.81 -5.31
CA ALA A 103 -5.88 -1.91 -5.66
C ALA A 103 -6.73 -0.95 -4.83
N THR A 104 -6.43 -0.84 -3.53
CA THR A 104 -7.09 0.13 -2.65
C THR A 104 -6.86 1.56 -3.13
N ALA A 105 -5.62 1.90 -3.49
CA ALA A 105 -5.30 3.24 -3.99
C ALA A 105 -6.00 3.56 -5.32
N LEU A 106 -6.05 2.58 -6.23
CA LEU A 106 -6.71 2.70 -7.53
C LEU A 106 -8.24 2.90 -7.36
N TYR A 107 -8.88 2.04 -6.57
CA TYR A 107 -10.32 2.06 -6.35
C TYR A 107 -10.82 3.38 -5.74
N PHE A 108 -10.10 3.89 -4.72
CA PHE A 108 -10.46 5.16 -4.09
C PHE A 108 -9.99 6.40 -4.86
N ASP A 109 -9.31 6.21 -6.00
CA ASP A 109 -8.72 7.26 -6.79
C ASP A 109 -7.84 8.20 -5.93
N VAL A 110 -6.89 7.62 -5.19
CA VAL A 110 -5.93 8.35 -4.34
C VAL A 110 -4.50 8.02 -4.72
N GLU A 111 -3.58 8.95 -4.39
CA GLU A 111 -2.15 8.70 -4.56
C GLU A 111 -1.65 7.60 -3.62
N LEU A 112 -0.86 6.67 -4.14
CA LEU A 112 -0.10 5.69 -3.37
C LEU A 112 1.30 6.23 -3.08
N HIS A 113 1.56 6.54 -1.82
CA HIS A 113 2.86 7.01 -1.36
C HIS A 113 3.66 5.82 -0.85
N THR A 114 4.89 5.68 -1.33
CA THR A 114 5.78 4.57 -1.00
C THR A 114 7.25 4.98 -1.09
N SER A 115 8.10 4.33 -0.30
CA SER A 115 9.56 4.39 -0.50
C SER A 115 10.10 3.24 -1.35
N ASP A 116 9.26 2.23 -1.66
CA ASP A 116 9.65 1.04 -2.41
C ASP A 116 9.49 1.25 -3.91
N ASN A 117 10.37 0.62 -4.68
CA ASN A 117 10.33 0.57 -6.14
C ASN A 117 9.37 -0.50 -6.68
N ASP A 118 8.77 -1.32 -5.82
CA ASP A 118 7.82 -2.36 -6.19
C ASP A 118 6.56 -1.84 -6.91
N PHE A 119 6.22 -0.56 -6.74
CA PHE A 119 5.03 0.04 -7.34
C PHE A 119 5.32 0.83 -8.64
N ASP A 120 6.58 1.05 -9.01
CA ASP A 120 6.97 2.02 -10.05
C ASP A 120 6.37 1.72 -11.43
N HIS A 121 6.17 0.44 -11.74
CA HIS A 121 5.63 0.02 -13.03
C HIS A 121 4.12 0.22 -13.15
N LEU A 122 3.41 0.59 -12.08
CA LEU A 122 1.95 0.71 -12.05
C LEU A 122 1.41 2.05 -12.57
N GLY A 123 2.26 3.05 -12.81
CA GLY A 123 1.84 4.35 -13.35
C GLY A 123 0.98 4.26 -14.63
N PRO A 124 1.40 3.49 -15.65
CA PRO A 124 0.60 3.27 -16.86
C PRO A 124 -0.71 2.50 -16.64
N ALA A 125 -0.85 1.81 -15.50
CA ALA A 125 -2.11 1.18 -15.08
C ALA A 125 -2.99 2.13 -14.24
N SER A 126 -2.78 3.45 -14.37
CA SER A 126 -3.54 4.52 -13.72
C SER A 126 -3.34 4.64 -12.20
N VAL A 127 -2.42 3.89 -11.61
CA VAL A 127 -2.05 4.07 -10.18
C VAL A 127 -1.14 5.29 -10.06
N ARG A 128 -1.56 6.30 -9.29
CA ARG A 128 -0.72 7.49 -9.01
C ARG A 128 0.28 7.19 -7.90
N VAL A 129 1.49 6.77 -8.28
CA VAL A 129 2.57 6.45 -7.33
C VAL A 129 3.40 7.69 -7.04
N VAL A 130 3.63 7.99 -5.76
CA VAL A 130 4.45 9.11 -5.28
C VAL A 130 5.58 8.56 -4.39
N LYS A 131 6.82 8.98 -4.67
CA LYS A 131 8.00 8.62 -3.87
C LYS A 131 8.16 9.55 -2.67
N ALA A 132 8.30 8.98 -1.47
CA ALA A 132 8.42 9.74 -0.20
C ALA A 132 9.45 9.17 0.79
#